data_AF-A0A9J5X071-F1
#
_entry.id   AF-A0A9J5X071-F1
#
_cell.length_a   1.000
_cell.length_b   1.000
_cell.length_c   1.000
_cell.angle_alpha   90.00
_cell.angle_beta   90.00
_cell.angle_gamma   90.00
#
_symmetry.space_group_name_H-M   'P 1'
#
loop_
_entity.id
_entity.type
_entity.pdbx_description
1 polymer ?
#
loop_
_entity_poly.entity_id
_entity_poly.type
_entity_poly.pdbx_seq_one_letter_code
_entity_poly.pdbx_strand_id
1 'polypeptide(L)'
;MSRNYHLPFVDAFTFSSNLFKSQDLKHLELNSCEFHPPPKFKGFHSLVTLNFQIVTFKPMPFQVLLSSSQLLERVSMVCYSEFDSFIIEAPNLKIFELSSTTNSRCIRRTPLLEEIVLGMSFNMSEVITFIGFTRAIKWLKSMDMNLTRVNKTKMEFLKHVLTYATALEKTYVATSTEIRHRGMKMMEKMK
;
A
#
# COMPACT_ATOMS: atom_id res chain seq x y z
N MET A 1 17.48 -13.08 -23.02
CA MET A 1 16.37 -12.31 -23.61
C MET A 1 15.10 -12.65 -22.86
N SER A 2 14.76 -11.87 -21.83
CA SER A 2 13.52 -12.08 -21.07
C SER A 2 12.36 -11.55 -21.88
N ARG A 3 11.44 -12.44 -22.27
CA ARG A 3 10.17 -12.07 -22.91
C ARG A 3 9.25 -11.54 -21.82
N ASN A 4 8.99 -10.24 -21.82
CA ASN A 4 7.98 -9.61 -20.98
C ASN A 4 6.61 -10.02 -21.52
N TYR A 5 5.93 -10.92 -20.82
CA TYR A 5 4.53 -11.23 -21.10
C TYR A 5 3.68 -10.12 -20.47
N HIS A 6 3.40 -9.07 -21.23
CA HIS A 6 2.23 -8.24 -20.98
C HIS A 6 1.01 -9.09 -21.32
N LEU A 7 0.40 -9.72 -20.33
CA LEU A 7 -0.94 -10.28 -20.51
C LEU A 7 -1.85 -9.11 -20.90
N PRO A 8 -2.54 -9.15 -22.06
CA PRO A 8 -3.45 -8.09 -22.44
C PRO A 8 -4.58 -8.09 -21.41
N PHE A 9 -4.61 -7.03 -20.59
CA PHE A 9 -5.75 -6.77 -19.75
C PHE A 9 -6.95 -6.56 -20.68
N VAL A 10 -7.92 -7.46 -20.60
CA VAL A 10 -9.19 -7.37 -21.33
C VAL A 10 -9.76 -5.98 -21.07
N ASP A 11 -9.85 -5.17 -22.13
CA ASP A 11 -10.34 -3.79 -22.17
C ASP A 11 -10.03 -2.95 -20.93
N ALA A 12 -8.88 -2.28 -20.91
CA ALA A 12 -8.56 -1.26 -19.93
C ALA A 12 -9.68 -0.20 -19.88
N PHE A 13 -10.56 -0.30 -18.89
CA PHE A 13 -11.58 0.71 -18.63
C PHE A 13 -10.89 2.04 -18.34
N THR A 14 -10.85 2.92 -19.33
CA THR A 14 -10.41 4.30 -19.14
C THR A 14 -11.48 5.03 -18.34
N PHE A 15 -11.14 5.48 -17.15
CA PHE A 15 -12.05 6.27 -16.31
C PHE A 15 -12.57 7.49 -17.06
N SER A 16 -13.84 7.84 -16.82
CA SER A 16 -14.32 9.15 -17.25
C SER A 16 -13.42 10.23 -16.64
N SER A 17 -13.06 11.23 -17.43
CA SER A 17 -12.24 12.37 -16.96
C SER A 17 -12.88 13.12 -15.78
N ASN A 18 -14.19 12.91 -15.54
CA ASN A 18 -14.94 13.47 -14.43
C ASN A 18 -14.56 12.85 -13.08
N LEU A 19 -14.09 11.60 -13.03
CA LEU A 19 -13.60 10.99 -11.79
C LEU A 19 -12.53 11.89 -11.15
N PHE A 20 -11.52 12.27 -11.93
CA PHE A 20 -10.39 13.10 -11.49
C PHE A 20 -10.75 14.55 -11.14
N LYS A 21 -11.99 14.97 -11.41
CA LYS A 21 -12.50 16.31 -11.01
C LYS A 21 -13.22 16.28 -9.67
N SER A 22 -13.62 15.10 -9.19
CA SER A 22 -14.41 14.96 -7.95
C SER A 22 -13.54 15.28 -6.73
N GLN A 23 -13.70 16.46 -6.14
CA GLN A 23 -12.95 16.85 -4.95
C GLN A 23 -13.56 16.31 -3.65
N ASP A 24 -14.86 16.03 -3.65
CA ASP A 24 -15.61 15.51 -2.51
C ASP A 24 -15.51 13.98 -2.36
N LEU A 25 -14.77 13.31 -3.26
CA LEU A 25 -14.60 11.86 -3.24
C LEU A 25 -13.84 11.43 -1.98
N LYS A 26 -14.54 10.78 -1.05
CA LYS A 26 -13.97 10.27 0.21
C LYS A 26 -13.38 8.87 0.11
N HIS A 27 -13.94 8.04 -0.75
CA HIS A 27 -13.57 6.63 -0.86
C HIS A 27 -13.37 6.29 -2.32
N LEU A 28 -12.18 5.81 -2.67
CA LEU A 28 -11.85 5.33 -4.00
C LEU A 28 -11.43 3.88 -3.93
N GLU A 29 -12.22 3.02 -4.58
CA GLU A 29 -11.90 1.62 -4.80
C GLU A 29 -11.79 1.36 -6.30
N LEU A 30 -10.66 0.82 -6.72
CA LEU A 30 -10.36 0.46 -8.09
C LEU A 30 -9.96 -1.02 -8.14
N ASN A 31 -10.55 -1.77 -9.05
CA ASN A 31 -10.25 -3.18 -9.24
C ASN A 31 -10.06 -3.49 -10.72
N SER A 32 -8.97 -4.19 -11.06
CA SER A 32 -8.72 -4.75 -12.39
C SER A 32 -8.80 -3.68 -13.49
N CYS A 33 -8.04 -2.58 -13.32
CA CYS A 33 -8.10 -1.42 -14.20
C CYS A 33 -6.77 -0.64 -14.25
N GLU A 34 -6.74 0.46 -15.01
CA GLU A 34 -5.58 1.33 -15.11
C GLU A 34 -5.81 2.72 -14.49
N PHE A 35 -4.92 3.14 -13.59
CA PHE A 35 -4.95 4.48 -13.01
C PHE A 35 -4.00 5.43 -13.76
N HIS A 36 -4.56 6.16 -14.72
CA HIS A 36 -3.88 7.18 -15.52
C HIS A 36 -4.50 8.56 -15.33
N PRO A 37 -4.13 9.29 -14.26
CA PRO A 37 -4.68 10.62 -14.03
C PRO A 37 -4.13 11.63 -15.07
N PRO A 38 -4.89 12.69 -15.38
CA PRO A 38 -4.43 13.74 -16.29
C PRO A 38 -3.21 14.51 -15.71
N PRO A 39 -2.37 15.14 -16.53
CA PRO A 39 -1.12 15.79 -16.08
C PRO A 39 -1.28 16.87 -14.99
N LYS A 40 -2.48 17.47 -14.86
CA LYS A 40 -2.81 18.50 -13.86
C LYS A 40 -3.55 17.95 -12.64
N PHE A 41 -3.67 16.64 -12.50
CA PHE A 41 -4.30 16.01 -11.36
C PHE A 41 -3.50 16.27 -10.09
N LYS A 42 -4.16 16.84 -9.08
CA LYS A 42 -3.56 17.20 -7.78
C LYS A 42 -4.11 16.34 -6.65
N GLY A 43 -4.41 15.07 -6.92
CA GLY A 43 -5.05 14.20 -5.95
C GLY A 43 -6.53 14.53 -5.73
N PHE A 44 -7.08 13.90 -4.69
CA PHE A 44 -8.46 14.05 -4.26
C PHE A 44 -8.47 14.72 -2.88
N HIS A 45 -9.02 15.94 -2.77
CA HIS A 45 -8.90 16.72 -1.55
C HIS A 45 -9.59 16.06 -0.34
N SER A 46 -10.77 15.46 -0.54
CA SER A 46 -11.52 14.81 0.52
C SER A 46 -11.26 13.31 0.69
N LEU A 47 -10.29 12.74 -0.02
CA LEU A 47 -10.07 11.29 0.00
C LEU A 47 -9.54 10.82 1.34
N VAL A 48 -10.28 9.90 1.95
CA VAL A 48 -10.00 9.26 3.25
C VAL A 48 -9.48 7.84 3.07
N THR A 49 -10.00 7.09 2.10
CA THR A 49 -9.60 5.71 1.86
C THR A 49 -9.32 5.43 0.39
N LEU A 50 -8.21 4.76 0.13
CA LEU A 50 -7.81 4.29 -1.20
C LEU A 50 -7.64 2.76 -1.19
N ASN A 51 -8.30 2.07 -2.11
CA ASN A 51 -8.20 0.62 -2.28
C ASN A 51 -7.90 0.27 -3.74
N PHE A 52 -6.70 -0.24 -4.03
CA PHE A 52 -6.29 -0.67 -5.37
C PHE A 52 -6.10 -2.19 -5.42
N GLN A 53 -6.95 -2.88 -6.18
CA GLN A 53 -6.87 -4.32 -6.40
C GLN A 53 -6.53 -4.59 -7.87
N ILE A 54 -5.37 -5.17 -8.16
CA ILE A 54 -4.98 -5.47 -9.56
C ILE A 54 -5.04 -4.20 -10.44
N VAL A 55 -4.53 -3.07 -9.92
CA VAL A 55 -4.52 -1.79 -10.64
C VAL A 55 -3.14 -1.54 -11.21
N THR A 56 -3.07 -1.24 -12.50
CA THR A 56 -1.83 -0.77 -13.15
C THR A 56 -1.72 0.75 -13.00
N PHE A 57 -0.59 1.24 -12.51
CA PHE A 57 -0.35 2.68 -12.34
C PHE A 57 1.13 3.02 -12.53
N LYS A 58 1.42 4.29 -12.82
CA LYS A 58 2.80 4.80 -12.81
C LYS A 58 3.17 5.31 -11.41
N PRO A 59 4.42 5.10 -10.94
CA PRO A 59 4.84 5.56 -9.61
C PRO A 59 4.60 7.05 -9.36
N MET A 60 5.07 7.94 -10.24
CA MET A 60 4.98 9.40 -10.04
C MET A 60 3.53 9.89 -9.82
N PRO A 61 2.56 9.59 -10.71
CA PRO A 61 1.17 9.98 -10.47
C PRO A 61 0.55 9.42 -9.20
N PHE A 62 0.93 8.19 -8.82
CA PHE A 62 0.49 7.59 -7.57
C PHE A 62 1.08 8.30 -6.34
N GLN A 63 2.35 8.71 -6.39
CA GLN A 63 2.96 9.51 -5.34
C GLN A 63 2.24 10.85 -5.16
N VAL A 64 1.89 11.53 -6.26
CA VAL A 64 1.12 12.79 -6.24
C VAL A 64 -0.26 12.59 -5.62
N LEU A 65 -0.95 11.50 -5.97
CA LEU A 65 -2.24 11.15 -5.37
C LEU A 65 -2.13 11.07 -3.85
N LEU A 66 -1.14 10.32 -3.35
CA LEU A 66 -0.97 10.12 -1.91
C LEU A 66 -0.58 11.41 -1.18
N SER A 67 0.39 12.16 -1.71
CA SER A 67 0.92 13.36 -1.05
C SER A 67 -0.05 14.53 -1.07
N SER A 68 -0.94 14.59 -2.07
CA SER A 68 -1.92 15.67 -2.19
C SER A 68 -3.24 15.38 -1.48
N SER A 69 -3.53 14.11 -1.15
CA SER A 69 -4.74 13.71 -0.45
C SER A 69 -4.56 13.85 1.07
N GLN A 70 -4.71 15.08 1.57
CA GLN A 70 -4.40 15.41 2.97
C GLN A 70 -5.28 14.70 4.00
N LEU A 71 -6.48 14.24 3.63
CA LEU A 71 -7.37 13.49 4.54
C LEU A 71 -7.16 11.96 4.49
N LEU A 72 -6.18 11.48 3.72
CA LEU A 72 -6.01 10.05 3.46
C LEU A 72 -5.51 9.32 4.70
N GLU A 73 -6.38 8.51 5.29
CA GLU A 73 -6.08 7.75 6.51
C GLU A 73 -5.77 6.28 6.25
N ARG A 74 -6.30 5.72 5.14
CA ARG A 74 -6.12 4.30 4.81
C ARG A 74 -5.76 4.08 3.34
N VAL A 75 -4.75 3.26 3.12
CA VAL A 75 -4.35 2.77 1.79
C VAL A 75 -4.26 1.25 1.85
N SER A 76 -4.98 0.57 0.96
CA SER A 76 -4.88 -0.87 0.75
C SER A 76 -4.55 -1.14 -0.72
N MET A 77 -3.56 -1.99 -0.97
CA MET A 77 -3.11 -2.28 -2.33
C MET A 77 -2.70 -3.74 -2.51
N VAL A 78 -3.06 -4.29 -3.67
CA VAL A 78 -2.50 -5.54 -4.18
C VAL A 78 -1.77 -5.25 -5.50
N CYS A 79 -0.44 -5.24 -5.43
CA CYS A 79 0.44 -4.92 -6.54
C CYS A 79 0.87 -6.19 -7.29
N TYR A 80 0.67 -6.20 -8.60
CA TYR A 80 1.17 -7.25 -9.51
C TYR A 80 2.26 -6.76 -10.45
N SER A 81 2.46 -5.43 -10.53
CA SER A 81 3.46 -4.83 -11.40
C SER A 81 4.83 -4.84 -10.73
N GLU A 82 5.88 -5.03 -11.53
CA GLU A 82 7.26 -4.83 -11.09
C GLU A 82 7.58 -3.33 -11.11
N PHE A 83 7.89 -2.76 -9.95
CA PHE A 83 8.38 -1.39 -9.84
C PHE A 83 9.73 -1.39 -9.15
N ASP A 84 10.68 -0.63 -9.70
CA ASP A 84 12.02 -0.51 -9.10
C ASP A 84 11.95 0.07 -7.68
N SER A 85 11.24 1.17 -7.50
CA SER A 85 10.96 1.77 -6.19
C SER A 85 9.87 2.86 -6.28
N PHE A 86 9.09 3.07 -5.21
CA PHE A 86 8.23 4.24 -5.07
C PHE A 86 8.16 4.75 -3.63
N ILE A 87 7.88 6.04 -3.46
CA ILE A 87 7.79 6.70 -2.16
C ILE A 87 6.32 6.88 -1.78
N ILE A 88 5.94 6.45 -0.59
CA ILE A 88 4.62 6.70 -0.01
C ILE A 88 4.76 7.90 0.90
N GLU A 89 4.38 9.07 0.41
CA GLU A 89 4.27 10.28 1.22
C GLU A 89 2.78 10.55 1.45
N ALA A 90 2.31 10.27 2.67
CA ALA A 90 0.92 10.48 3.07
C ALA A 90 0.91 10.90 4.54
N PRO A 91 0.82 12.21 4.83
CA PRO A 91 1.13 12.76 6.15
C PRO A 91 0.16 12.27 7.24
N ASN A 92 -1.09 12.02 6.87
CA ASN A 92 -2.16 11.59 7.78
C ASN A 92 -2.51 10.10 7.68
N LEU A 93 -1.68 9.31 7.00
CA LEU A 93 -1.92 7.88 6.83
C LEU A 93 -1.75 7.13 8.15
N LYS A 94 -2.80 6.41 8.57
CA LYS A 94 -2.86 5.61 9.80
C LYS A 94 -2.76 4.12 9.51
N ILE A 95 -3.34 3.65 8.40
CA ILE A 95 -3.41 2.23 8.06
C ILE A 95 -2.83 2.02 6.66
N PHE A 96 -1.85 1.13 6.55
CA PHE A 96 -1.25 0.75 5.28
C PHE A 96 -1.26 -0.77 5.08
N GLU A 97 -1.94 -1.22 4.03
CA GLU A 97 -2.03 -2.62 3.66
C GLU A 97 -1.41 -2.83 2.27
N LEU A 98 -0.48 -3.78 2.16
CA LEU A 98 0.18 -4.09 0.90
C LEU A 98 0.36 -5.59 0.76
N SER A 99 -0.13 -6.12 -0.36
CA SER A 99 0.21 -7.45 -0.87
C SER A 99 0.90 -7.29 -2.21
N SER A 100 2.00 -8.02 -2.46
CA SER A 100 2.71 -7.91 -3.73
C SER A 100 3.29 -9.26 -4.14
N THR A 101 3.10 -9.65 -5.39
CA THR A 101 3.78 -10.82 -5.96
C THR A 101 5.19 -10.51 -6.44
N THR A 102 5.55 -9.22 -6.54
CA THR A 102 6.82 -8.72 -7.09
C THR A 102 7.68 -8.05 -6.01
N ASN A 103 8.99 -7.96 -6.28
CA ASN A 103 9.99 -7.30 -5.41
C ASN A 103 9.88 -5.77 -5.51
N SER A 104 8.87 -5.17 -4.89
CA SER A 104 8.71 -3.71 -4.88
C SER A 104 9.41 -3.08 -3.69
N ARG A 105 10.24 -2.05 -3.93
CA ARG A 105 10.79 -1.18 -2.87
C ARG A 105 9.84 -0.04 -2.57
N CYS A 106 9.40 0.09 -1.32
CA CYS A 106 8.59 1.23 -0.89
C CYS A 106 9.31 2.02 0.21
N ILE A 107 9.49 3.33 0.05
CA ILE A 107 9.96 4.20 1.13
C ILE A 107 8.76 4.94 1.69
N ARG A 108 8.51 4.88 3.00
CA ARG A 108 7.33 5.51 3.62
C ARG A 108 7.73 6.75 4.41
N ARG A 109 7.02 7.87 4.18
CA ARG A 109 7.05 9.10 4.98
C ARG A 109 5.64 9.38 5.48
N THR A 110 5.27 8.64 6.53
CA THR A 110 3.90 8.57 7.06
C THR A 110 3.99 8.60 8.59
N PRO A 111 4.14 9.79 9.21
CA PRO A 111 4.50 9.91 10.63
C PRO A 111 3.42 9.39 11.59
N LEU A 112 2.17 9.29 11.14
CA LEU A 112 1.01 8.85 11.92
C LEU A 112 0.62 7.40 11.68
N LEU A 113 1.51 6.60 11.08
CA LEU A 113 1.19 5.21 10.72
C LEU A 113 1.06 4.34 11.98
N GLU A 114 -0.15 3.84 12.24
CA GLU A 114 -0.49 3.04 13.42
C GLU A 114 -0.62 1.54 13.12
N GLU A 115 -1.00 1.18 11.89
CA GLU A 115 -1.22 -0.21 11.49
C GLU A 115 -0.60 -0.52 10.13
N ILE A 116 0.06 -1.69 10.07
CA ILE A 116 0.65 -2.21 8.84
C ILE A 116 0.26 -3.67 8.63
N VAL A 117 -0.24 -3.95 7.44
CA VAL A 117 -0.55 -5.32 6.98
C VAL A 117 0.29 -5.63 5.75
N LEU A 118 1.17 -6.61 5.84
CA LEU A 118 2.05 -7.06 4.77
C LEU A 118 1.65 -8.49 4.34
N GLY A 119 0.94 -8.56 3.22
CA GLY A 119 0.40 -9.80 2.65
C GLY A 119 1.37 -10.55 1.73
N MET A 120 0.80 -11.30 0.77
CA MET A 120 1.52 -12.28 -0.07
C MET A 120 2.86 -11.77 -0.60
N SER A 121 3.86 -12.67 -0.65
CA SER A 121 5.17 -12.59 -1.33
C SER A 121 5.93 -11.26 -1.30
N PHE A 122 5.60 -10.35 -0.38
CA PHE A 122 6.26 -9.05 -0.30
C PHE A 122 7.76 -9.21 -0.04
N ASN A 123 8.58 -8.78 -0.99
CA ASN A 123 10.03 -8.84 -0.87
C ASN A 123 10.60 -7.43 -0.72
N MET A 124 11.03 -7.11 0.48
CA MET A 124 11.78 -5.89 0.77
C MET A 124 13.20 -6.08 0.24
N SER A 125 13.59 -5.35 -0.81
CA SER A 125 15.01 -5.28 -1.16
C SER A 125 15.63 -4.04 -0.49
N GLU A 126 16.31 -4.30 0.62
CA GLU A 126 17.32 -3.45 1.29
C GLU A 126 16.91 -2.27 2.20
N VAL A 127 17.91 -1.96 3.04
CA VAL A 127 18.04 -1.13 4.24
C VAL A 127 17.41 0.27 4.17
N ILE A 128 17.23 0.83 2.96
CA ILE A 128 16.71 2.18 2.74
C ILE A 128 15.24 2.31 3.23
N THR A 129 14.52 1.19 3.30
CA THR A 129 13.17 1.13 3.85
C THR A 129 13.11 1.34 5.37
N PHE A 130 14.17 1.00 6.10
CA PHE A 130 14.21 1.07 7.56
C PHE A 130 14.34 2.51 8.07
N ILE A 131 15.10 3.35 7.37
CA ILE A 131 15.39 4.73 7.80
C ILE A 131 14.12 5.57 7.85
N GLY A 132 13.23 5.44 6.86
CA GLY A 132 11.92 6.12 6.85
C GLY A 132 10.97 5.62 7.96
N PHE A 133 11.12 4.36 8.38
CA PHE A 133 10.33 3.78 9.46
C PHE A 133 10.73 4.27 10.85
N THR A 134 12.01 4.54 11.11
CA THR A 134 12.51 4.75 12.49
C THR A 134 11.73 5.78 13.32
N ARG A 135 11.15 6.81 12.70
CA ARG A 135 10.31 7.79 13.39
C ARG A 135 8.86 7.34 13.58
N ALA A 136 8.25 6.74 12.57
CA ALA A 136 6.85 6.31 12.62
C ALA A 136 6.67 4.98 13.38
N ILE A 137 7.69 4.12 13.37
CA ILE A 137 7.63 2.77 13.94
C ILE A 137 7.31 2.77 15.43
N LYS A 138 7.72 3.82 16.16
CA LYS A 138 7.44 3.99 17.59
C LYS A 138 5.95 4.04 17.89
N TRP A 139 5.14 4.50 16.94
CA TRP A 139 3.69 4.65 17.03
C TRP A 139 2.92 3.47 16.43
N LEU A 140 3.62 2.48 15.88
CA LEU A 140 3.00 1.31 15.29
C LEU A 140 2.34 0.48 16.40
N LYS A 141 1.01 0.40 16.38
CA LYS A 141 0.19 -0.35 17.34
C LYS A 141 -0.06 -1.77 16.90
N SER A 142 -0.16 -1.99 15.58
CA SER A 142 -0.43 -3.32 15.04
C SER A 142 0.36 -3.65 13.78
N MET A 143 0.81 -4.90 13.71
CA MET A 143 1.44 -5.46 12.52
C MET A 143 0.88 -6.84 12.20
N ASP A 144 0.54 -7.05 10.93
CA ASP A 144 0.23 -8.36 10.36
C ASP A 144 1.22 -8.66 9.23
N MET A 145 1.86 -9.82 9.25
CA MET A 145 2.92 -10.16 8.31
C MET A 145 2.89 -11.62 7.84
N ASN A 146 2.99 -11.82 6.52
CA ASN A 146 3.05 -13.14 5.90
C ASN A 146 4.50 -13.61 5.63
N LEU A 147 4.86 -14.77 6.17
CA LEU A 147 6.15 -15.44 6.02
C LEU A 147 6.12 -16.71 5.15
N THR A 148 5.12 -16.89 4.28
CA THR A 148 4.99 -18.03 3.33
C THR A 148 6.27 -18.38 2.57
N ARG A 149 7.13 -17.38 2.32
CA ARG A 149 8.54 -17.58 1.99
C ARG A 149 9.37 -16.74 2.96
N VAL A 150 9.91 -17.38 4.01
CA VAL A 150 10.83 -16.74 4.94
C VAL A 150 12.05 -16.27 4.15
N ASN A 151 12.34 -14.98 4.20
CA ASN A 151 13.57 -14.43 3.65
C ASN A 151 14.24 -13.52 4.68
N LYS A 152 15.54 -13.28 4.51
CA LYS A 152 16.35 -12.50 5.44
C LYS A 152 15.71 -11.14 5.74
N THR A 153 15.25 -10.42 4.72
CA THR A 153 14.70 -9.07 4.92
C THR A 153 13.40 -9.07 5.71
N LYS A 154 12.51 -10.04 5.50
CA LYS A 154 11.28 -10.17 6.29
C LYS A 154 11.59 -10.36 7.77
N MET A 155 12.58 -11.20 8.07
CA MET A 155 13.04 -11.42 9.44
C MET A 155 13.70 -10.18 10.05
N GLU A 156 14.54 -9.46 9.29
CA GLU A 156 15.14 -8.21 9.76
C GLU A 156 14.09 -7.11 9.98
N PHE A 157 13.05 -7.06 9.14
CA PHE A 157 11.93 -6.14 9.35
C PHE A 157 11.17 -6.47 10.63
N LEU A 158 10.82 -7.74 10.82
CA LEU A 158 10.18 -8.22 12.05
C LEU A 158 11.04 -7.88 13.28
N LYS A 159 12.35 -8.19 13.27
CA LYS A 159 13.26 -7.84 14.35
C LYS A 159 13.28 -6.34 14.65
N HIS A 160 13.33 -5.51 13.60
CA HIS A 160 13.33 -4.06 13.77
C HIS A 160 12.02 -3.55 14.36
N VAL A 161 10.86 -4.04 13.89
CA VAL A 161 9.57 -3.70 14.51
C VAL A 161 9.56 -4.10 15.98
N LEU A 162 9.94 -5.33 16.31
CA LEU A 162 10.00 -5.80 17.70
C LEU A 162 11.00 -5.01 18.57
N THR A 163 12.03 -4.43 17.97
CA THR A 163 13.05 -3.63 18.69
C THR A 163 12.60 -2.19 18.92
N TYR A 164 11.92 -1.56 17.94
CA TYR A 164 11.70 -0.11 17.94
C TYR A 164 10.23 0.31 18.06
N ALA A 165 9.26 -0.57 17.84
CA ALA A 165 7.84 -0.26 17.98
C ALA A 165 7.39 -0.32 19.45
N THR A 166 7.68 0.74 20.20
CA THR A 166 7.35 0.82 21.64
C THR A 166 5.85 0.82 21.94
N ALA A 167 5.01 1.23 20.98
CA ALA A 167 3.55 1.22 21.12
C ALA A 167 2.88 -0.06 20.58
N LEU A 168 3.64 -1.10 20.22
CA LEU A 168 3.10 -2.31 19.59
C LEU A 168 2.23 -3.09 20.57
N GLU A 169 0.92 -3.14 20.31
CA GLU A 169 -0.06 -3.86 21.12
C GLU A 169 -0.35 -5.26 20.56
N LYS A 170 -0.27 -5.41 19.23
CA LYS A 170 -0.68 -6.64 18.53
C LYS A 170 0.25 -6.94 17.37
N THR A 171 0.75 -8.18 17.32
CA THR A 171 1.49 -8.69 16.17
C THR A 171 0.93 -10.05 15.75
N TYR A 172 0.70 -10.23 14.46
CA TYR A 172 0.32 -11.51 13.88
C TYR A 172 1.31 -11.86 12.78
N VAL A 173 1.87 -13.06 12.86
CA VAL A 173 2.86 -13.57 11.91
C VAL A 173 2.40 -14.94 11.47
N ALA A 174 2.07 -15.09 10.19
CA ALA A 174 1.61 -16.35 9.61
C ALA A 174 2.62 -16.88 8.60
N THR A 175 2.86 -18.19 8.61
CA THR A 175 3.69 -18.89 7.61
C THR A 175 2.84 -19.52 6.49
N SER A 176 1.52 -19.53 6.62
CA SER A 176 0.57 -19.93 5.57
C SER A 176 -0.01 -18.71 4.85
N THR A 177 -0.59 -18.90 3.67
CA THR A 177 -1.25 -17.83 2.89
C THR A 177 -2.50 -17.25 3.56
N GLU A 178 -2.92 -17.84 4.67
CA GLU A 178 -4.08 -17.42 5.46
C GLU A 178 -3.74 -16.23 6.37
N ILE A 179 -3.30 -15.10 5.80
CA ILE A 179 -3.61 -13.85 6.48
C ILE A 179 -5.10 -13.64 6.24
N ARG A 180 -5.88 -13.99 7.27
CA ARG A 180 -7.30 -13.71 7.33
C ARG A 180 -7.50 -12.27 6.87
N HIS A 181 -8.28 -12.12 5.82
CA HIS A 181 -8.90 -10.91 5.30
C HIS A 181 -9.56 -10.06 6.42
N ARG A 182 -8.79 -9.49 7.35
CA ARG A 182 -9.32 -8.52 8.32
C ARG A 182 -9.66 -7.22 7.60
N GLY A 183 -8.91 -6.87 6.55
CA GLY A 183 -9.15 -5.68 5.73
C GLY A 183 -10.47 -5.68 4.95
N MET A 184 -10.94 -6.85 4.49
CA MET A 184 -12.19 -6.99 3.72
C MET A 184 -13.46 -7.27 4.55
N LYS A 185 -13.37 -7.37 5.88
CA LYS A 185 -14.57 -7.49 6.74
C LYS A 185 -15.28 -6.16 7.02
N MET A 186 -14.80 -5.05 6.47
CA MET A 186 -15.44 -3.74 6.65
C MET A 186 -16.65 -3.51 5.71
N MET A 187 -16.91 -4.40 4.74
CA MET A 187 -18.17 -4.36 3.98
C MET A 187 -19.34 -5.11 4.64
N GLU A 188 -19.08 -5.97 5.63
CA GLU A 188 -20.16 -6.63 6.40
C GLU A 188 -20.72 -5.75 7.52
N LYS A 189 -20.09 -4.60 7.82
CA LYS A 189 -20.52 -3.67 8.88
C LYS A 189 -21.17 -2.37 8.37
N MET A 190 -21.46 -2.28 7.08
CA MET A 190 -22.19 -1.17 6.46
C MET A 190 -23.57 -1.58 5.91
N LYS A 191 -24.27 -2.47 6.62
CA LYS A 191 -25.72 -2.63 6.49
C LYS A 191 -26.39 -2.07 7.74
#